data_AF-A0A1Y6BN86-F1
#
_entry.id   AF-A0A1Y6BN86-F1
#
_cell.length_a   1.000
_cell.length_b   1.000
_cell.length_c   1.000
_cell.angle_alpha   90.00
_cell.angle_beta   90.00
_cell.angle_gamma   90.00
#
_symmetry.space_group_name_H-M   'P 1'
#
loop_
_entity.id
_entity.type
_entity.pdbx_description
1 polymer ?
#
loop_
_entity_poly.entity_id
_entity_poly.type
_entity_poly.pdbx_seq_one_letter_code
_entity_poly.pdbx_strand_id
1 'polypeptide(L)'
;MNTRIVENQMNMSVQITLFIQAGSNTNDLHGTVYLTLPPGDSQSVTYGDLRNSFLSGMKLSPLPYDPTDTYYCRVKERGDDMDTWLNHSHTIEVTPDCLQRMESAQLFKRAN
;
A
#
# COMPACT_ATOMS: atom_id res chain seq x y z
N MET A 1 -3.55 -11.23 14.06
CA MET A 1 -3.95 -10.61 12.78
C MET A 1 -4.05 -9.12 13.02
N ASN A 2 -3.66 -8.30 12.05
CA ASN A 2 -3.73 -6.84 12.17
C ASN A 2 -4.91 -6.32 11.37
N THR A 3 -5.54 -5.27 11.88
CA THR A 3 -6.66 -4.60 11.22
C THR A 3 -6.32 -3.14 10.97
N ARG A 4 -6.64 -2.65 9.77
CA ARG A 4 -6.47 -1.25 9.35
C ARG A 4 -7.71 -0.79 8.62
N ILE A 5 -8.02 0.49 8.74
CA ILE A 5 -9.01 1.14 7.88
C ILE A 5 -8.27 1.62 6.63
N VAL A 6 -8.76 1.28 5.45
CA VAL A 6 -8.25 1.82 4.20
C VAL A 6 -9.32 2.76 3.65
N GLU A 7 -8.94 3.99 3.34
CA GLU A 7 -9.86 5.03 2.88
C GLU A 7 -9.43 5.55 1.52
N ASN A 8 -10.37 5.66 0.59
CA ASN A 8 -10.12 6.27 -0.69
C ASN A 8 -10.58 7.72 -0.68
N GLN A 9 -9.64 8.66 -0.59
CA GLN A 9 -9.91 10.10 -0.66
C GLN A 9 -9.69 10.66 -2.07
N MET A 10 -9.48 9.80 -3.07
CA MET A 10 -9.43 10.19 -4.48
C MET A 10 -10.83 10.52 -5.01
N ASN A 11 -10.89 11.28 -6.11
CA ASN A 11 -12.12 11.55 -6.85
C ASN A 11 -12.51 10.43 -7.85
N MET A 12 -11.87 9.27 -7.75
CA MET A 12 -12.07 8.12 -8.62
C MET A 12 -11.98 6.81 -7.82
N SER A 13 -12.59 5.74 -8.33
CA SER A 13 -12.45 4.43 -7.73
C SER A 13 -11.01 3.94 -7.87
N VAL A 14 -10.49 3.29 -6.83
CA VAL A 14 -9.14 2.74 -6.84
C VAL A 14 -9.16 1.27 -6.44
N GLN A 15 -8.41 0.46 -7.20
CA GLN A 15 -8.03 -0.88 -6.77
C GLN A 15 -6.73 -0.78 -5.97
N ILE A 16 -6.73 -1.37 -4.78
CA ILE A 16 -5.64 -1.33 -3.81
C ILE A 16 -5.17 -2.76 -3.59
N THR A 17 -3.86 -2.97 -3.67
CA THR A 17 -3.20 -4.22 -3.24
C THR A 17 -2.25 -3.90 -2.10
N LEU A 18 -2.47 -4.52 -0.94
CA LEU A 18 -1.54 -4.47 0.19
C LEU A 18 -0.65 -5.70 0.15
N PHE A 19 0.66 -5.51 0.28
CA PHE A 19 1.65 -6.61 0.29
C PHE A 19 2.03 -6.93 1.73
N ILE A 20 1.83 -8.17 2.15
CA ILE A 20 2.14 -8.66 3.50
C ILE A 20 3.57 -9.20 3.51
N GLN A 21 4.38 -8.69 4.43
CA GLN A 21 5.76 -9.10 4.62
C GLN A 21 5.85 -10.51 5.24
N ALA A 22 6.78 -11.33 4.74
CA ALA A 22 7.15 -12.59 5.37
C ALA A 22 8.29 -12.38 6.39
N GLY A 23 8.04 -12.76 7.64
CA GLY A 23 9.04 -12.65 8.71
C GLY A 23 9.59 -11.23 8.92
N SER A 24 10.88 -11.10 9.19
CA SER A 24 11.52 -9.83 9.56
C SER A 24 12.14 -9.06 8.40
N ASN A 25 12.34 -9.69 7.25
CA ASN A 25 12.96 -9.07 6.08
C ASN A 25 11.90 -8.35 5.24
N THR A 26 12.08 -7.04 5.00
CA THR A 26 11.15 -6.21 4.21
C THR A 26 11.06 -6.65 2.76
N ASN A 27 12.03 -7.46 2.29
CA ASN A 27 12.02 -7.97 0.94
C ASN A 27 11.13 -9.20 0.71
N ASP A 28 10.83 -9.94 1.77
CA ASP A 28 10.16 -11.22 1.65
C ASP A 28 8.64 -11.03 1.68
N LEU A 29 7.92 -11.71 0.79
CA LEU A 29 6.47 -11.59 0.63
C LEU A 29 5.77 -12.83 1.18
N HIS A 30 4.82 -12.65 2.08
CA HIS A 30 3.95 -13.70 2.60
C HIS A 30 2.68 -13.86 1.78
N GLY A 31 2.07 -12.74 1.38
CA GLY A 31 0.80 -12.73 0.66
C GLY A 31 0.32 -11.33 0.34
N THR A 32 -0.88 -11.22 -0.19
CA THR A 32 -1.50 -9.95 -0.58
C THR A 32 -2.96 -9.87 -0.16
N VAL A 33 -3.44 -8.65 0.05
CA VAL A 33 -4.87 -8.36 0.21
C VAL A 33 -5.29 -7.38 -0.88
N TYR A 34 -6.44 -7.65 -1.49
CA TYR A 34 -6.99 -6.85 -2.57
C TYR A 34 -8.32 -6.24 -2.15
N LEU A 35 -8.53 -4.98 -2.48
CA LEU A 35 -9.80 -4.28 -2.31
C LEU A 35 -9.98 -3.26 -3.43
N THR A 36 -11.23 -2.91 -3.70
CA THR A 36 -11.60 -1.84 -4.62
C THR A 36 -12.51 -0.89 -3.87
N LEU A 37 -12.14 0.38 -3.80
CA LEU A 37 -12.88 1.40 -3.08
C LEU A 37 -13.39 2.48 -4.04
N PRO A 38 -14.69 2.79 -4.04
CA PRO A 38 -15.23 4.00 -4.65
C PRO A 38 -14.65 5.30 -4.06
N PRO A 39 -14.82 6.46 -4.73
CA PRO A 39 -14.43 7.76 -4.17
C PRO A 39 -15.11 8.01 -2.82
N GLY A 40 -14.34 8.39 -1.80
CA GLY A 40 -14.84 8.72 -0.45
C GLY A 40 -15.17 7.52 0.44
N ASP A 41 -15.10 6.30 -0.08
CA ASP A 41 -15.43 5.09 0.69
C ASP A 41 -14.23 4.59 1.51
N SER A 42 -14.55 3.80 2.53
CA SER A 42 -13.58 3.13 3.38
C SER A 42 -13.93 1.67 3.65
N GLN A 43 -12.89 0.87 3.93
CA GLN A 43 -13.05 -0.52 4.30
C GLN A 43 -12.05 -0.92 5.38
N SER A 44 -12.54 -1.63 6.40
CA SER A 44 -11.69 -2.31 7.38
C SER A 44 -11.10 -3.57 6.77
N VAL A 45 -9.77 -3.66 6.75
CA VAL A 45 -9.01 -4.77 6.18
C VAL A 45 -8.26 -5.48 7.28
N THR A 46 -8.44 -6.80 7.38
CA THR A 46 -7.65 -7.66 8.27
C THR A 46 -6.61 -8.43 7.45
N TYR A 47 -5.36 -8.40 7.87
CA TYR A 47 -4.25 -9.03 7.18
C TYR A 47 -3.21 -9.64 8.13
N GLY A 48 -2.37 -10.49 7.55
CA GLY A 48 -1.22 -11.08 8.22
C GLY A 48 -1.58 -12.01 9.38
N ASP A 49 -0.55 -12.45 10.08
CA ASP A 49 -0.66 -13.31 11.26
C ASP A 49 0.36 -12.88 12.34
N LEU A 50 0.60 -13.72 13.35
CA LEU A 50 1.55 -13.42 14.43
C LEU A 50 3.02 -13.40 13.96
N ARG A 51 3.35 -14.04 12.83
CA ARG A 51 4.69 -14.09 12.24
C ARG A 51 4.88 -13.05 11.13
N ASN A 52 3.80 -12.70 10.44
CA ASN A 52 3.76 -11.88 9.22
C ASN A 52 2.86 -10.67 9.47
N SER A 53 3.22 -9.85 10.46
CA SER A 53 2.37 -8.80 11.01
C SER A 53 2.46 -7.47 10.27
N PHE A 54 3.39 -7.32 9.34
CA PHE A 54 3.69 -6.05 8.69
C PHE A 54 3.37 -6.06 7.21
N LEU A 55 3.03 -4.89 6.67
CA LEU A 55 2.97 -4.63 5.25
C LEU A 55 4.38 -4.26 4.74
N SER A 56 4.75 -4.81 3.58
CA SER A 56 5.99 -4.50 2.87
C SER A 56 5.78 -3.49 1.75
N GLY A 57 4.53 -3.15 1.40
CA GLY A 57 4.24 -2.15 0.38
C GLY A 57 2.77 -2.11 -0.02
N MET A 58 2.48 -1.28 -1.02
CA MET A 58 1.14 -1.12 -1.59
C MET A 58 1.22 -0.84 -3.10
N LYS A 59 0.22 -1.32 -3.84
CA LYS A 59 -0.04 -0.95 -5.23
C LYS A 59 -1.42 -0.29 -5.32
N LEU A 60 -1.50 0.78 -6.10
CA LEU A 60 -2.75 1.45 -6.44
C LEU A 60 -2.94 1.43 -7.95
N SER A 61 -4.15 1.09 -8.38
CA SER A 61 -4.57 1.12 -9.78
C SER A 61 -5.92 1.85 -9.85
N PRO A 62 -5.94 3.10 -10.33
CA PRO A 62 -7.16 3.83 -10.64
C PRO A 62 -8.09 3.05 -11.59
N LEU A 63 -9.38 3.33 -11.52
CA LEU A 63 -10.39 2.77 -12.41
C LEU A 63 -11.05 3.86 -13.28
N PRO A 64 -11.23 3.63 -14.59
CA PRO A 64 -10.91 2.40 -15.33
C PRO A 64 -9.39 2.14 -15.39
N TYR A 65 -9.03 0.86 -15.39
CA TYR A 65 -7.63 0.44 -15.29
C TYR A 65 -6.81 0.94 -16.48
N ASP A 66 -5.78 1.73 -16.19
CA ASP A 66 -4.70 2.05 -17.11
C ASP A 66 -3.37 1.52 -16.54
N PRO A 67 -2.64 0.64 -17.27
CA PRO A 67 -1.31 0.20 -16.86
C PRO A 67 -0.30 1.34 -16.64
N THR A 68 -0.46 2.49 -17.32
CA THR A 68 0.45 3.64 -17.14
C THR A 68 0.19 4.39 -15.84
N ASP A 69 -1.01 4.27 -15.29
CA ASP A 69 -1.44 5.00 -14.10
C ASP A 69 -1.45 4.07 -12.87
N THR A 70 -0.57 3.07 -12.86
CA THR A 70 -0.41 2.17 -11.71
C THR A 70 0.77 2.60 -10.84
N TYR A 71 0.49 2.83 -9.56
CA TYR A 71 1.44 3.32 -8.59
C TYR A 71 1.86 2.19 -7.67
N TYR A 72 3.15 2.12 -7.32
CA TYR A 72 3.67 1.14 -6.38
C TYR A 72 4.63 1.79 -5.39
N CYS A 73 4.50 1.44 -4.12
CA CYS A 73 5.46 1.77 -3.08
C CYS A 73 5.85 0.53 -2.29
N ARG A 74 7.05 0.61 -1.71
CA ARG A 74 7.62 -0.43 -0.86
C ARG A 74 8.25 0.19 0.38
N VAL A 75 8.08 -0.49 1.50
CA VAL A 75 8.88 -0.26 2.71
C VAL A 75 10.31 -0.69 2.41
N LYS A 76 11.26 0.24 2.48
CA LYS A 76 12.69 -0.04 2.27
C LYS A 76 13.26 -0.64 3.53
N GLU A 77 13.00 0.00 4.66
CA GLU A 77 13.47 -0.41 5.98
C GLU A 77 12.44 -0.08 7.06
N ARG A 78 12.55 -0.74 8.22
CA ARG A 78 11.68 -0.48 9.37
C ARG A 78 11.87 0.94 9.87
N GLY A 79 10.76 1.63 10.11
CA GLY A 79 10.75 3.02 10.56
C GLY A 79 10.93 4.06 9.47
N ASP A 80 11.04 3.68 8.18
CA ASP A 80 10.97 4.67 7.10
C ASP A 80 9.56 5.28 6.98
N ASP A 81 9.42 6.33 6.17
CA ASP A 81 8.13 7.04 6.01
C ASP A 81 7.02 6.10 5.52
N MET A 82 7.36 5.09 4.73
CA MET A 82 6.41 4.13 4.17
C MET A 82 5.99 3.09 5.22
N ASP A 83 6.92 2.59 6.04
CA ASP A 83 6.63 1.73 7.19
C ASP A 83 5.74 2.48 8.16
N THR A 84 6.07 3.75 8.46
CA THR A 84 5.28 4.62 9.34
C THR A 84 3.84 4.73 8.84
N TRP A 85 3.67 5.08 7.57
CA TRP A 85 2.34 5.24 6.99
C TRP A 85 1.53 3.94 6.93
N LEU A 86 2.14 2.82 6.50
CA LEU A 86 1.41 1.56 6.32
C LEU A 86 1.21 0.78 7.63
N ASN A 87 2.20 0.81 8.52
CA ASN A 87 2.25 -0.09 9.68
C ASN A 87 2.00 0.60 11.01
N HIS A 88 2.22 1.92 11.14
CA HIS A 88 2.07 2.64 12.42
C HIS A 88 0.86 3.56 12.48
N SER A 89 0.23 3.85 11.33
CA SER A 89 -1.08 4.52 11.28
C SER A 89 -2.23 3.54 11.45
N HIS A 90 -3.33 3.98 12.08
CA HIS A 90 -4.58 3.19 12.16
C HIS A 90 -5.31 3.14 10.81
N THR A 91 -5.22 4.25 10.07
CA THR A 91 -5.86 4.46 8.78
C THR A 91 -4.82 4.62 7.68
N ILE A 92 -5.01 3.95 6.56
CA ILE A 92 -4.25 4.11 5.33
C ILE A 92 -5.10 4.96 4.38
N GLU A 93 -4.77 6.25 4.30
CA GLU A 93 -5.47 7.21 3.44
C GLU A 93 -4.86 7.24 2.04
N VAL A 94 -5.67 6.90 1.03
CA VAL A 94 -5.28 7.02 -0.38
C VAL A 94 -5.69 8.40 -0.88
N THR A 95 -4.71 9.30 -0.97
CA THR A 95 -4.90 10.70 -1.39
C THR A 95 -4.13 10.99 -2.69
N PRO A 96 -4.43 12.08 -3.41
CA PRO A 96 -3.65 12.47 -4.59
C PRO A 96 -2.16 12.66 -4.27
N ASP A 97 -1.85 13.24 -3.11
CA ASP A 97 -0.47 13.44 -2.64
C ASP A 97 0.25 12.10 -2.39
N CYS A 98 -0.46 11.05 -1.99
CA CYS A 98 0.12 9.72 -1.85
C CYS A 98 0.63 9.18 -3.20
N LEU A 99 -0.05 9.46 -4.31
CA LEU A 99 0.41 9.03 -5.64
C LEU A 99 1.78 9.64 -5.97
N GLN A 100 1.95 10.93 -5.70
CA GLN A 100 3.22 11.63 -5.91
C GLN A 100 4.36 11.05 -5.05
N ARG A 101 4.06 10.65 -3.80
CA ARG A 101 5.02 9.96 -2.94
C ARG A 101 5.39 8.58 -3.51
N MET A 102 4.44 7.83 -4.04
CA MET A 102 4.67 6.52 -4.64
C MET A 102 5.51 6.60 -5.93
N GLU A 103 5.28 7.59 -6.79
CA GLU A 103 6.13 7.85 -7.98
C GLU A 103 7.58 8.18 -7.58
N SER A 104 7.75 9.03 -6.55
CA SER A 104 9.09 9.38 -6.05
C SER A 104 9.83 8.17 -5.44
N ALA A 105 9.10 7.18 -4.90
CA ALA A 105 9.66 5.95 -4.39
C ALA A 105 10.13 4.99 -5.49
N GLN A 106 9.51 5.04 -6.69
CA GLN A 106 9.93 4.27 -7.87
C GLN A 106 11.17 4.82 -8.59
N LEU A 107 11.59 6.06 -8.29
CA LEU A 107 12.79 6.66 -8.90
C LEU A 107 14.12 6.00 -8.49
N PHE A 108 14.09 5.01 -7.58
CA PHE A 108 15.27 4.18 -7.30
C PHE A 108 15.27 2.91 -8.16
N LYS A 109 16.00 3.02 -9.29
CA LYS A 109 16.44 2.01 -10.28
C LYS A 109 15.64 1.91 -11.58
N ARG A 110 15.92 2.85 -12.49
CA ARG A 110 16.50 2.43 -13.78
C ARG A 110 18.02 2.33 -13.60
N ALA A 111 18.49 1.16 -13.17
CA ALA A 111 19.87 0.79 -13.44
C ALA A 111 19.90 0.28 -14.89
N ASN A 112 20.80 0.86 -15.68
CA ASN A 112 21.13 0.46 -17.04
C ASN A 112 21.49 -1.03 -17.13
#